data_AF-A0A246F2Y1-F1
#
_entry.id   AF-A0A246F2Y1-F1
#
_cell.length_a   1.000
_cell.length_b   1.000
_cell.length_c   1.000
_cell.angle_alpha   90.00
_cell.angle_beta   90.00
_cell.angle_gamma   90.00
#
_symmetry.space_group_name_H-M   'P 1'
#
loop_
_entity.id
_entity.type
_entity.pdbx_description
1 polymer ?
#
loop_
_entity_poly.entity_id
_entity_poly.type
_entity_poly.pdbx_seq_one_letter_code
_entity_poly.pdbx_strand_id
1 'polypeptide(L)'
;MAEAQKKTVSADDGNPMQTLVNLWPYMWPADRFDLKMRVVWATIFLIISKFVLILVPYFFKWATDALDGRLDMAGLLPTFLLGAVALVIFYNLTRILQVGLNQLRDALFA
;
A
#
# COMPACT_ATOMS: atom_id res chain seq x y z
N MET A 1 -42.68 26.95 22.08
CA MET A 1 -42.30 26.76 20.67
C MET A 1 -40.84 26.39 20.66
N ALA A 2 -40.51 25.13 20.36
CA ALA A 2 -39.12 24.66 20.36
C ALA A 2 -38.54 24.88 18.95
N GLU A 3 -37.51 25.73 18.85
CA GLU A 3 -36.74 25.93 17.61
C GLU A 3 -36.13 24.60 17.17
N ALA A 4 -36.51 24.14 15.98
CA ALA A 4 -35.89 22.99 15.34
C ALA A 4 -34.47 23.38 14.90
N GLN A 5 -33.48 22.80 15.59
CA GLN A 5 -32.07 22.93 15.28
C GLN A 5 -31.81 22.50 13.82
N LYS A 6 -31.41 23.46 12.97
CA LYS A 6 -31.12 23.25 11.55
C LYS A 6 -29.93 22.30 11.40
N LYS A 7 -30.21 21.01 11.11
CA LYS A 7 -29.18 20.01 10.79
C LYS A 7 -28.46 20.43 9.50
N THR A 8 -27.14 20.59 9.58
CA THR A 8 -26.28 21.15 8.54
C THR A 8 -25.91 20.18 7.42
N VAL A 9 -26.52 18.99 7.35
CA VAL A 9 -26.27 18.03 6.27
C VAL A 9 -27.59 17.37 5.86
N SER A 10 -28.05 17.73 4.65
CA SER A 10 -29.15 17.09 3.94
C SER A 10 -28.64 15.77 3.34
N ALA A 11 -29.36 14.67 3.54
CA ALA A 11 -29.02 13.37 2.97
C ALA A 11 -29.17 13.33 1.43
N ASP A 12 -29.85 14.33 0.85
CA ASP A 12 -30.16 14.43 -0.59
C ASP A 12 -29.16 15.28 -1.40
N ASP A 13 -28.21 15.96 -0.76
CA ASP A 13 -27.10 16.65 -1.45
C ASP A 13 -25.84 15.78 -1.41
N GLY A 14 -25.93 14.61 -2.03
CA GLY A 14 -24.89 13.57 -2.07
C GLY A 14 -23.71 13.95 -2.96
N ASN A 15 -22.94 14.98 -2.60
CA ASN A 15 -21.63 15.20 -3.23
C ASN A 15 -20.53 14.52 -2.40
N PRO A 16 -20.10 13.28 -2.77
CA PRO A 16 -19.06 12.56 -2.04
C PRO A 16 -17.73 13.32 -1.97
N MET A 17 -17.44 14.20 -2.93
CA MET A 17 -16.24 15.05 -2.84
C MET A 17 -16.34 16.10 -1.75
N GLN A 18 -17.52 16.69 -1.53
CA GLN A 18 -17.74 17.63 -0.42
C GLN A 18 -17.53 16.94 0.93
N THR A 19 -17.99 15.69 1.06
CA THR A 19 -17.79 14.86 2.25
C THR A 19 -16.31 14.57 2.49
N LEU A 20 -15.54 14.20 1.46
CA LEU A 20 -14.10 13.96 1.59
C LEU A 20 -13.35 15.23 2.02
N VAL A 21 -13.68 16.40 1.44
CA VAL A 21 -13.09 17.68 1.82
C VAL A 21 -13.40 18.03 3.27
N ASN A 22 -14.63 17.78 3.73
CA ASN A 22 -15.03 18.03 5.12
C ASN A 22 -14.33 17.08 6.12
N LEU A 23 -13.97 15.86 5.69
CA LEU A 23 -13.24 14.88 6.50
C LEU A 23 -11.71 15.13 6.52
N TRP A 24 -11.18 15.86 5.55
CA TRP A 24 -9.74 16.13 5.43
C TRP A 24 -9.08 16.70 6.70
N PRO A 25 -9.66 17.69 7.41
CA PRO A 25 -9.07 18.24 8.64
C PRO A 25 -8.94 17.20 9.76
N TYR A 26 -9.80 16.18 9.77
CA TYR A 26 -9.77 15.10 10.75
C TYR A 26 -8.68 14.06 10.43
N MET A 27 -8.34 13.86 9.15
CA MET A 27 -7.23 13.00 8.74
C MET A 27 -5.86 13.67 8.96
N TRP A 28 -5.77 15.00 8.80
CA TRP A 28 -4.53 15.77 8.98
C TRP A 28 -4.66 16.89 10.03
N PRO A 29 -4.91 16.56 11.31
CA PRO A 29 -5.16 17.56 12.35
C PRO A 29 -3.89 18.32 12.75
N ALA A 30 -3.96 19.65 12.81
CA ALA A 30 -2.81 20.50 13.12
C ALA A 30 -2.19 20.21 14.51
N ASP A 31 -3.05 20.00 15.51
CA ASP A 31 -2.69 19.83 16.93
C ASP A 31 -2.18 18.44 17.33
N ARG A 32 -2.43 17.39 16.51
CA ARG A 32 -2.07 16.01 16.89
C ARG A 32 -0.99 15.44 15.98
N PHE A 33 0.26 15.68 16.38
CA PHE A 33 1.44 15.20 15.68
C PHE A 33 1.50 13.66 15.55
N ASP A 34 1.02 12.92 16.55
CA ASP A 34 0.93 11.44 16.52
C ASP A 34 0.09 10.94 15.32
N LEU A 35 -1.11 11.53 15.11
CA LEU A 35 -2.00 11.15 14.00
C LEU A 35 -1.36 11.45 12.63
N LYS A 36 -0.74 12.63 12.48
CA LYS A 36 -0.01 12.98 11.26
C LYS A 36 1.08 11.96 10.94
N MET A 37 1.86 11.55 11.94
CA MET A 37 2.94 10.59 11.73
C MET A 37 2.42 9.23 11.25
N ARG A 38 1.30 8.76 11.78
CA ARG A 38 0.67 7.51 11.34
C ARG A 38 0.27 7.57 9.87
N VAL A 39 -0.30 8.69 9.40
CA VAL A 39 -0.63 8.90 7.99
C VAL A 39 0.61 8.92 7.11
N VAL A 40 1.70 9.55 7.57
CA VAL A 40 2.98 9.56 6.86
C VAL A 40 3.53 8.13 6.73
N TRP A 41 3.61 7.38 7.82
CA TRP A 41 4.05 5.99 7.81
C TRP A 41 3.16 5.10 6.93
N ALA A 42 1.84 5.22 7.04
CA ALA A 42 0.90 4.50 6.19
C ALA A 42 1.11 4.79 4.70
N THR A 43 1.38 6.05 4.35
CA THR A 43 1.69 6.45 2.97
C THR A 43 3.01 5.84 2.49
N ILE A 44 4.06 5.87 3.33
CA ILE A 44 5.34 5.24 3.02
C ILE A 44 5.17 3.74 2.78
N PHE A 45 4.46 3.03 3.68
CA PHE A 45 4.20 1.60 3.52
C PHE A 45 3.36 1.30 2.27
N LEU A 46 2.39 2.16 1.93
CA LEU A 46 1.61 2.03 0.71
C LEU A 46 2.49 2.14 -0.54
N ILE A 47 3.41 3.12 -0.58
CA ILE A 47 4.36 3.29 -1.67
C ILE A 47 5.27 2.06 -1.80
N ILE A 48 5.84 1.57 -0.68
CA ILE A 48 6.66 0.35 -0.66
C ILE A 48 5.86 -0.85 -1.18
N SER A 49 4.60 -1.00 -0.75
CA SER A 49 3.70 -2.06 -1.23
C SER A 49 3.49 -2.00 -2.75
N LYS A 50 3.40 -0.80 -3.34
CA LYS A 50 3.29 -0.63 -4.80
C LYS A 50 4.57 -0.99 -5.53
N PHE A 51 5.75 -0.65 -4.98
CA PHE A 51 7.02 -1.09 -5.55
C PHE A 51 7.14 -2.62 -5.54
N VAL A 52 6.81 -3.22 -4.40
CA VAL A 52 6.75 -4.67 -4.25
C VAL A 52 5.80 -5.29 -5.28
N LEU A 53 4.61 -4.71 -5.48
CA LEU A 53 3.63 -5.15 -6.48
C LEU A 53 4.23 -5.22 -7.89
N ILE A 54 4.97 -4.18 -8.27
CA ILE A 54 5.60 -4.10 -9.58
C ILE A 54 6.73 -5.12 -9.69
N LEU A 55 7.50 -5.37 -8.63
CA LEU A 55 8.63 -6.32 -8.64
C LEU A 55 8.22 -7.79 -8.77
N VAL A 56 7.05 -8.18 -8.24
CA VAL A 56 6.52 -9.55 -8.28
C VAL A 56 6.58 -10.19 -9.68
N PRO A 57 6.00 -9.61 -10.76
CA PRO A 57 6.10 -10.20 -12.09
C PRO A 57 7.52 -10.23 -12.66
N TYR A 58 8.42 -9.32 -12.26
CA TYR A 58 9.83 -9.38 -12.68
C TYR A 58 10.57 -10.55 -12.03
N PHE A 59 10.34 -10.82 -10.75
CA PHE A 59 10.90 -12.00 -10.09
C PHE A 59 10.42 -13.30 -10.75
N PHE A 60 9.15 -13.36 -11.14
CA PHE A 60 8.63 -14.50 -11.91
C PHE A 60 9.35 -14.65 -13.26
N LYS A 61 9.46 -13.55 -14.03
CA LYS A 61 10.21 -13.54 -15.28
C LYS A 61 11.63 -14.06 -15.10
N TRP A 62 12.38 -13.53 -14.13
CA TRP A 62 13.75 -13.95 -13.89
C TRP A 62 13.86 -15.40 -13.45
N ALA A 63 12.87 -15.92 -12.70
CA ALA A 63 12.84 -17.33 -12.34
C ALA A 63 12.74 -18.22 -13.58
N THR A 64 11.93 -17.81 -14.57
CA THR A 64 11.80 -18.49 -15.86
C THR A 64 13.07 -18.33 -16.71
N ASP A 65 13.60 -17.11 -16.82
CA ASP A 65 14.85 -16.84 -17.57
C ASP A 65 16.03 -17.63 -17.00
N ALA A 66 16.06 -17.86 -15.69
CA ALA A 66 17.07 -18.68 -15.01
C ALA A 66 17.03 -20.13 -15.45
N LEU A 67 15.82 -20.66 -15.65
CA LEU A 67 15.61 -22.03 -16.10
C LEU A 67 16.03 -22.21 -17.56
N ASP A 68 15.82 -21.17 -18.37
CA ASP A 68 16.23 -21.12 -19.79
C ASP A 68 17.70 -20.72 -20.00
N GLY A 69 18.46 -20.44 -18.93
CA GLY A 69 19.86 -20.05 -18.98
C GLY A 69 20.11 -18.64 -19.55
N ARG A 70 19.10 -17.77 -19.56
CA ARG A 70 19.12 -16.40 -20.12
C ARG A 70 19.06 -15.30 -19.05
N LEU A 71 19.55 -15.58 -17.84
CA LEU A 71 19.52 -14.62 -16.74
C LEU A 71 20.40 -13.40 -17.01
N ASP A 72 19.78 -12.28 -17.33
CA ASP A 72 20.44 -10.99 -17.63
C ASP A 72 20.76 -10.16 -16.36
N MET A 73 20.60 -10.75 -15.16
CA MET A 73 20.74 -10.08 -13.85
C MET A 73 21.96 -10.53 -13.03
N ALA A 74 22.93 -11.20 -13.66
CA ALA A 74 24.12 -11.76 -12.99
C ALA A 74 24.97 -10.74 -12.20
N GLY A 75 24.80 -9.42 -12.45
CA GLY A 75 25.47 -8.34 -11.70
C GLY A 75 24.56 -7.53 -10.76
N LEU A 76 23.24 -7.67 -10.85
CA LEU A 76 22.27 -6.88 -10.06
C LEU A 76 21.68 -7.68 -8.89
N LEU A 77 21.56 -8.99 -9.04
CA LEU A 77 21.09 -9.88 -7.98
C LEU A 77 22.26 -10.58 -7.29
N PRO A 78 22.24 -10.70 -5.96
CA PRO A 78 23.15 -11.58 -5.24
C PRO A 78 23.20 -12.99 -5.84
N THR A 79 24.38 -13.61 -5.89
CA THR A 79 24.60 -14.91 -6.54
C THR A 79 23.66 -16.01 -6.01
N PHE A 80 23.25 -15.95 -4.74
CA PHE A 80 22.31 -16.91 -4.15
C PHE A 80 20.87 -16.79 -4.68
N LEU A 81 20.51 -15.66 -5.28
CA LEU A 81 19.20 -15.43 -5.92
C LEU A 81 19.18 -15.76 -7.41
N LEU A 82 20.28 -16.24 -8.01
CA LEU A 82 20.31 -16.59 -9.44
C LEU A 82 19.68 -17.96 -9.72
N GLY A 83 19.39 -18.77 -8.70
CA GLY A 83 18.70 -20.05 -8.90
C GLY A 83 17.19 -19.88 -9.08
N ALA A 84 16.60 -20.56 -10.06
CA ALA A 84 15.14 -20.54 -10.32
C ALA A 84 14.32 -20.87 -9.05
N VAL A 85 14.75 -21.86 -8.26
CA VAL A 85 14.11 -22.22 -6.99
C VAL A 85 14.16 -21.08 -5.97
N ALA A 86 15.30 -20.40 -5.83
CA ALA A 86 15.46 -19.26 -4.93
C ALA A 86 14.55 -18.10 -5.34
N LEU A 87 14.43 -17.82 -6.64
CA LEU A 87 13.54 -16.79 -7.18
C LEU A 87 12.06 -17.10 -6.95
N VAL A 88 11.65 -18.36 -7.10
CA VAL A 88 10.27 -18.79 -6.80
C VAL A 88 9.95 -18.62 -5.31
N ILE A 89 10.86 -19.01 -4.42
CA ILE A 89 10.67 -18.81 -2.97
C ILE A 89 10.54 -17.31 -2.67
N PHE A 90 11.43 -16.49 -3.23
CA PHE A 90 11.44 -15.05 -3.00
C PHE A 90 10.18 -14.36 -3.54
N TYR A 91 9.72 -14.77 -4.72
CA TYR A 91 8.45 -14.34 -5.30
C TYR A 91 7.27 -14.58 -4.34
N ASN A 92 7.17 -15.79 -3.78
CA ASN A 92 6.08 -16.14 -2.87
C ASN A 92 6.18 -15.38 -1.54
N LEU A 93 7.38 -15.23 -0.98
CA LEU A 93 7.61 -14.40 0.22
C LEU A 93 7.17 -12.96 -0.01
N THR A 94 7.56 -12.40 -1.15
CA THR A 94 7.20 -11.03 -1.57
C THR A 94 5.69 -10.85 -1.65
N ARG A 95 4.97 -11.85 -2.17
CA ARG A 95 3.51 -11.85 -2.23
C ARG A 95 2.85 -11.90 -0.85
N ILE A 96 3.37 -12.71 0.08
CA ILE A 96 2.88 -12.78 1.46
C ILE A 96 3.10 -11.44 2.17
N LEU A 97 4.30 -10.86 2.04
CA LEU A 97 4.65 -9.54 2.57
C LEU A 97 3.70 -8.46 2.06
N GLN A 98 3.39 -8.46 0.77
CA GLN A 98 2.45 -7.52 0.18
C GLN A 98 1.07 -7.61 0.82
N VAL A 99 0.54 -8.83 1.00
CA VAL A 99 -0.76 -9.04 1.65
C VAL A 99 -0.72 -8.55 3.10
N GLY A 100 0.34 -8.85 3.85
CA GLY A 100 0.52 -8.40 5.23
C GLY A 100 0.58 -6.88 5.36
N LEU A 101 1.32 -6.20 4.48
CA LEU A 101 1.39 -4.73 4.47
C LEU A 101 0.04 -4.09 4.15
N ASN A 102 -0.74 -4.70 3.24
CA ASN A 102 -2.09 -4.24 2.96
C ASN A 102 -3.01 -4.39 4.19
N GLN A 103 -2.93 -5.52 4.92
CA GLN A 103 -3.69 -5.69 6.16
C GLN A 103 -3.26 -4.73 7.27
N LEU A 104 -1.95 -4.49 7.43
CA LEU A 104 -1.44 -3.51 8.38
C LEU A 104 -1.96 -2.10 8.08
N ARG A 105 -1.98 -1.72 6.81
CA ARG A 105 -2.59 -0.46 6.36
C ARG A 105 -4.05 -0.40 6.80
N ASP A 106 -4.83 -1.44 6.50
CA ASP A 106 -6.25 -1.45 6.80
C ASP A 106 -6.51 -1.41 8.32
N ALA A 107 -5.69 -2.09 9.13
CA ALA A 107 -5.77 -2.06 10.59
C ALA A 107 -5.38 -0.70 11.22
N LEU A 108 -4.53 0.09 10.58
CA LEU A 108 -4.19 1.44 11.04
C LEU A 108 -5.30 2.46 10.78
N PHE A 109 -6.24 2.16 9.88
CA PHE A 109 -7.36 3.02 9.50
C PHE A 109 -8.74 2.49 9.94
N ALA A 110 -8.80 1.27 10.47
CA ALA A 110 -9.96 0.72 11.18
C ALA A 110 -10.03 1.27 12.61
#